data_AF-A0AAV5YTC1-F1
#
_entry.id   AF-A0AAV5YTC1-F1
#
_cell.length_a   1.000
_cell.length_b   1.000
_cell.length_c   1.000
_cell.angle_alpha   90.00
_cell.angle_beta   90.00
_cell.angle_gamma   90.00
#
_symmetry.space_group_name_H-M   'P 1'
#
loop_
_entity.id
_entity.type
_entity.pdbx_description
1 polymer ?
#
loop_
_entity_poly.entity_id
_entity_poly.type
_entity_poly.pdbx_seq_one_letter_code
_entity_poly.pdbx_strand_id
1 'polypeptide(L)'
;MEAFRRGLRELGWHEGQNIAIDVRYAEGKQDRRLKVDLIFASATPAALAAKEATATIPIVIGFVADPVGSGLVPRLSRPGGNITGWTHLAGLELNAKRLEILKEAGPEAARVGALWNPANPIHERSLKGIDAPARRGSHEHG
;
A
#
# COMPACT_ATOMS: atom_id res chain seq x y z
N MET A 1 5.78 7.11 -12.52
CA MET A 1 4.69 7.65 -13.38
C MET A 1 4.87 7.28 -14.86
N GLU A 2 6.09 7.26 -15.40
CA GLU A 2 6.32 6.95 -16.82
C GLU A 2 5.85 5.56 -17.26
N ALA A 3 6.09 4.53 -16.47
CA ALA A 3 5.64 3.17 -16.79
C ALA A 3 4.11 3.08 -16.91
N PHE A 4 3.37 3.79 -16.05
CA PHE A 4 1.91 3.88 -16.10
C PHE A 4 1.44 4.56 -17.38
N ARG A 5 2.00 5.75 -17.68
CA ARG A 5 1.69 6.48 -18.93
C ARG A 5 2.03 5.67 -20.17
N ARG A 6 3.12 4.90 -20.14
CA ARG A 6 3.51 4.02 -21.23
C ARG A 6 2.48 2.91 -21.46
N GLY A 7 2.08 2.19 -20.40
CA GLY A 7 1.05 1.16 -20.51
C GLY A 7 -0.28 1.70 -21.03
N LEU A 8 -0.68 2.91 -20.61
CA LEU A 8 -1.87 3.58 -21.16
C LEU A 8 -1.75 3.86 -22.66
N ARG A 9 -0.61 4.38 -23.12
CA ARG A 9 -0.38 4.63 -24.55
C ARG A 9 -0.37 3.35 -25.38
N GLU A 10 0.22 2.28 -24.88
CA GLU A 10 0.20 0.96 -25.54
C GLU A 10 -1.22 0.41 -25.72
N LEU A 11 -2.15 0.82 -24.84
CA LEU A 11 -3.57 0.52 -24.92
C LEU A 11 -4.39 1.56 -25.70
N GLY A 12 -3.74 2.53 -26.36
CA GLY A 12 -4.38 3.58 -27.16
C GLY A 12 -4.88 4.79 -26.37
N TRP A 13 -4.51 4.93 -25.09
CA TRP A 13 -4.86 6.08 -24.25
C TRP A 13 -3.71 7.10 -24.23
N HIS A 14 -3.95 8.26 -24.83
CA HIS A 14 -2.99 9.34 -25.02
C HIS A 14 -3.42 10.60 -24.25
N GLU A 15 -2.57 10.99 -23.28
CA GLU A 15 -2.76 12.19 -22.46
C GLU A 15 -2.80 13.46 -23.32
N GLY A 16 -3.79 14.31 -23.08
CA GLY A 16 -4.04 15.54 -23.85
C GLY A 16 -4.79 15.31 -25.17
N GLN A 17 -5.11 14.07 -25.53
CA GLN A 17 -5.90 13.73 -26.73
C GLN A 17 -7.22 13.09 -26.36
N ASN A 18 -7.19 11.94 -25.69
CA ASN A 18 -8.39 11.18 -25.31
C ASN A 18 -8.48 10.89 -23.81
N ILE A 19 -7.45 11.23 -23.03
CA ILE A 19 -7.47 11.22 -21.56
C ILE A 19 -6.83 12.48 -21.01
N ALA A 20 -7.23 12.86 -19.80
CA ALA A 20 -6.51 13.81 -18.95
C ALA A 20 -6.06 13.08 -17.68
N ILE A 21 -4.80 13.26 -17.29
CA ILE A 21 -4.28 12.68 -16.04
C ILE A 21 -4.02 13.81 -15.05
N ASP A 22 -4.85 13.87 -14.00
CA ASP A 22 -4.63 14.75 -12.86
C ASP A 22 -3.90 13.99 -11.76
N VAL A 23 -2.66 14.41 -11.46
CA VAL A 23 -1.81 13.78 -10.45
C VAL A 23 -1.87 14.61 -9.18
N ARG A 24 -2.37 14.01 -8.11
CA ARG A 24 -2.45 14.66 -6.80
C ARG A 24 -1.60 13.92 -5.77
N TYR A 25 -0.77 14.67 -5.06
CA TYR A 25 -0.03 14.19 -3.91
C TYR A 25 -0.70 14.68 -2.63
N ALA A 26 -0.51 13.93 -1.55
CA ALA A 26 -1.01 14.30 -0.23
C ALA A 26 -0.17 15.43 0.37
N GLU A 27 -0.25 16.65 -0.18
CA GLU A 27 0.35 17.86 0.42
C GLU A 27 -0.59 18.49 1.49
N GLY A 28 -1.46 17.68 2.11
CA GLY A 28 -2.38 18.14 3.16
C GLY A 28 -3.59 18.96 2.67
N LYS A 29 -3.73 19.20 1.35
CA LYS A 29 -4.92 19.85 0.78
C LYS A 29 -5.91 18.81 0.27
N GLN A 30 -7.00 18.63 1.00
CA GLN A 30 -8.12 17.78 0.60
C GLN A 30 -8.98 18.57 -0.41
N ASP A 31 -8.61 18.57 -1.69
CA ASP A 31 -9.53 19.06 -2.72
C ASP A 31 -10.61 17.99 -2.96
N ARG A 32 -11.84 18.31 -2.52
CA ARG A 32 -12.96 17.38 -2.39
C ARG A 32 -13.82 17.27 -3.65
N ARG A 33 -13.48 17.94 -4.77
CA ARG A 33 -14.29 17.90 -5.99
C ARG A 33 -13.63 17.07 -7.09
N LEU A 34 -13.94 15.78 -7.08
CA LEU A 34 -13.50 14.84 -8.11
C LEU A 34 -14.47 14.87 -9.30
N LYS A 35 -14.17 15.65 -10.33
CA LYS A 35 -14.75 15.47 -11.67
C LYS A 35 -13.82 14.58 -12.51
N VAL A 36 -13.75 13.31 -12.15
CA VAL A 36 -12.94 12.30 -12.86
C VAL A 36 -13.78 11.05 -13.09
N ASP A 37 -13.49 10.34 -14.18
CA ASP A 37 -14.18 9.08 -14.51
C ASP A 37 -13.62 7.88 -13.74
N LEU A 38 -12.37 7.98 -13.26
CA LEU A 38 -11.67 6.93 -12.54
C LEU A 38 -10.61 7.53 -11.62
N ILE A 39 -10.41 6.90 -10.45
CA ILE A 39 -9.36 7.26 -9.49
C ILE A 39 -8.35 6.12 -9.44
N PHE A 40 -7.07 6.44 -9.66
CA PHE A 40 -5.99 5.53 -9.31
C PHE A 40 -5.41 5.92 -7.95
N ALA A 41 -5.52 5.02 -6.96
CA ALA A 41 -5.06 5.26 -5.60
C ALA A 41 -3.82 4.41 -5.27
N SER A 42 -2.68 5.07 -5.12
CA SER A 42 -1.41 4.42 -4.79
C SER A 42 -1.16 4.41 -3.28
N ALA A 43 -0.94 3.22 -2.71
CA ALA A 43 -0.77 2.94 -1.28
C ALA A 43 -2.04 3.10 -0.42
N THR A 44 -2.01 2.48 0.77
CA THR A 44 -3.18 2.35 1.66
C THR A 44 -3.80 3.68 2.08
N PRO A 45 -3.04 4.74 2.47
CA PRO A 45 -3.65 6.00 2.87
C PRO A 45 -4.44 6.69 1.74
N ALA A 46 -3.91 6.67 0.51
CA ALA A 46 -4.61 7.26 -0.64
C ALA A 46 -5.88 6.47 -0.99
N ALA A 47 -5.83 5.14 -0.90
CA ALA A 47 -6.99 4.29 -1.15
C ALA A 47 -8.11 4.51 -0.12
N LEU A 48 -7.76 4.72 1.16
CA LEU A 48 -8.74 5.02 2.22
C LEU A 48 -9.38 6.38 1.98
N ALA A 49 -8.57 7.40 1.68
CA ALA A 49 -9.08 8.73 1.36
C ALA A 49 -10.00 8.73 0.12
N ALA A 50 -9.65 7.95 -0.92
CA ALA A 50 -10.49 7.81 -2.10
C ALA A 50 -11.83 7.11 -1.79
N LYS A 51 -11.80 6.05 -0.98
CA LYS A 51 -13.01 5.34 -0.52
C LYS A 51 -13.94 6.25 0.28
N GLU A 52 -13.40 7.11 1.13
CA GLU A 52 -14.19 8.10 1.87
C GLU A 52 -14.78 9.19 0.97
N ALA A 53 -14.04 9.59 -0.07
CA ALA A 53 -14.46 10.65 -0.98
C ALA A 53 -15.59 10.23 -1.93
N THR A 54 -15.70 8.93 -2.27
CA THR A 54 -16.72 8.46 -3.22
C THR A 54 -16.99 6.95 -3.13
N ALA A 55 -18.28 6.62 -3.25
CA ALA A 55 -18.75 5.25 -3.40
C ALA A 55 -19.17 4.90 -4.85
N THR A 56 -19.07 5.84 -5.79
CA THR A 56 -19.61 5.70 -7.15
C THR A 56 -18.56 5.77 -8.23
N ILE A 57 -17.51 6.59 -8.08
CA ILE A 57 -16.43 6.68 -9.07
C ILE A 57 -15.56 5.42 -8.93
N PRO A 58 -15.26 4.68 -10.00
CA PRO A 58 -14.35 3.54 -9.95
C PRO A 58 -12.98 3.90 -9.36
N ILE A 59 -12.52 3.10 -8.40
CA ILE A 59 -11.22 3.23 -7.75
C ILE A 59 -10.37 2.01 -8.09
N VAL A 60 -9.24 2.23 -8.75
CA VAL A 60 -8.21 1.23 -8.99
C VAL A 60 -7.09 1.43 -7.98
N ILE A 61 -6.85 0.45 -7.11
CA ILE A 61 -5.77 0.49 -6.12
C ILE A 61 -4.49 -0.14 -6.66
N GLY A 62 -3.35 0.41 -6.24
CA GLY A 62 -2.03 -0.17 -6.46
C GLY A 62 -1.12 0.04 -5.24
N PHE A 63 -0.18 -0.88 -5.03
CA PHE A 63 0.78 -0.81 -3.91
C PHE A 63 0.13 -0.82 -2.50
N VAL A 64 -1.10 -1.33 -2.39
CA VAL A 64 -1.80 -1.48 -1.10
C VAL A 64 -1.40 -2.81 -0.46
N ALA A 65 -0.90 -2.78 0.79
CA ALA A 65 -0.36 -3.98 1.42
C ALA A 65 -1.43 -5.00 1.85
N ASP A 66 -2.48 -4.55 2.54
CA ASP A 66 -3.55 -5.41 3.07
C ASP A 66 -4.91 -4.73 2.94
N PRO A 67 -5.57 -4.82 1.76
CA PRO A 67 -6.86 -4.17 1.53
C PRO A 67 -8.00 -4.74 2.39
N VAL A 68 -7.93 -6.02 2.78
CA VAL A 68 -8.97 -6.63 3.60
C VAL A 68 -8.84 -6.17 5.03
N GLY A 69 -7.66 -6.36 5.63
CA GLY A 69 -7.45 -5.95 7.00
C GLY A 69 -7.55 -4.43 7.17
N SER A 70 -7.16 -3.62 6.18
CA SER A 70 -7.32 -2.15 6.26
C SER A 70 -8.78 -1.69 6.07
N GLY A 71 -9.71 -2.61 5.82
CA GLY A 71 -11.13 -2.29 5.64
C GLY A 71 -11.42 -1.63 4.30
N LEU A 72 -10.50 -1.64 3.32
CA LEU A 72 -10.75 -1.13 1.98
C LEU A 72 -11.80 -1.96 1.26
N VAL A 73 -11.65 -3.29 1.30
CA VAL A 73 -12.58 -4.24 0.67
C VAL A 73 -12.89 -5.38 1.63
N PRO A 74 -14.11 -5.96 1.61
CA PRO A 74 -14.45 -7.13 2.42
C PRO A 74 -13.64 -8.38 2.04
N ARG A 75 -13.36 -8.59 0.75
CA ARG A 75 -12.69 -9.79 0.21
C ARG A 75 -11.91 -9.46 -1.06
N LEU A 76 -10.78 -10.12 -1.30
CA LEU A 76 -9.98 -9.92 -2.52
C LEU A 76 -10.65 -10.51 -3.77
N SER A 77 -11.26 -11.69 -3.67
CA SER A 77 -11.91 -12.36 -4.80
C SER A 77 -13.21 -11.69 -5.24
N ARG A 78 -13.85 -10.93 -4.33
CA ARG A 78 -15.06 -10.15 -4.58
C ARG A 78 -15.02 -8.86 -3.77
N PRO A 79 -14.39 -7.81 -4.30
CA PRO A 79 -14.22 -6.52 -3.62
C PRO A 79 -15.51 -5.84 -3.21
N GLY A 80 -16.64 -6.12 -3.88
CA GLY A 80 -17.96 -5.65 -3.46
C GLY A 80 -18.06 -4.13 -3.34
N GLY A 81 -18.12 -3.42 -4.46
CA GLY A 81 -18.22 -1.96 -4.52
C GLY A 81 -17.56 -1.39 -5.77
N ASN A 82 -17.15 -0.12 -5.71
CA ASN A 82 -16.43 0.60 -6.76
C ASN A 82 -14.90 0.40 -6.72
N ILE A 83 -14.37 -0.48 -5.87
CA ILE A 83 -12.92 -0.66 -5.66
C ILE A 83 -12.44 -1.97 -6.31
N THR A 84 -11.36 -1.89 -7.09
CA THR A 84 -10.63 -3.05 -7.64
C THR A 84 -9.14 -2.73 -7.73
N GLY A 85 -8.30 -3.67 -8.18
CA GLY A 85 -6.88 -3.43 -8.45
C GLY A 85 -5.98 -4.55 -7.96
N TRP A 86 -4.74 -4.21 -7.63
CA TRP A 86 -3.76 -5.17 -7.13
C TRP A 86 -3.16 -4.74 -5.80
N THR A 87 -2.62 -5.73 -5.10
CA THR A 87 -2.05 -5.59 -3.78
C THR A 87 -0.54 -5.81 -3.81
N HIS A 88 0.15 -5.26 -2.83
CA HIS A 88 1.57 -5.49 -2.61
C HIS A 88 1.75 -6.37 -1.37
N LEU A 89 1.37 -7.65 -1.52
CA LEU A 89 1.39 -8.65 -0.45
C LEU A 89 2.79 -8.91 0.11
N ALA A 90 3.83 -8.68 -0.70
CA ALA A 90 5.23 -8.88 -0.32
C ALA A 90 5.71 -7.95 0.82
N GLY A 91 4.92 -6.96 1.23
CA GLY A 91 5.29 -6.03 2.31
C GLY A 91 5.40 -6.70 3.68
N LEU A 92 4.38 -7.47 4.08
CA LEU A 92 4.24 -7.99 5.45
C LEU A 92 4.96 -9.34 5.64
N GLU A 93 4.77 -10.27 4.70
CA GLU A 93 5.36 -11.62 4.77
C GLU A 93 6.89 -11.60 4.74
N LEU A 94 7.50 -10.61 4.09
CA LEU A 94 8.95 -10.50 3.99
C LEU A 94 9.61 -9.78 5.16
N ASN A 95 8.85 -9.24 6.11
CA ASN A 95 9.43 -8.47 7.22
C ASN A 95 10.34 -9.33 8.11
N ALA A 96 9.97 -10.59 8.35
CA ALA A 96 10.82 -11.55 9.04
C ALA A 96 12.15 -11.77 8.30
N LYS A 97 12.09 -11.98 6.98
CA LYS A 97 13.29 -12.19 6.15
C LYS A 97 14.18 -10.94 6.07
N ARG A 98 13.57 -9.75 6.05
CA ARG A 98 14.30 -8.47 6.11
C ARG A 98 15.07 -8.32 7.42
N LEU A 99 14.47 -8.71 8.55
CA LEU A 99 15.17 -8.71 9.84
C LEU A 99 16.31 -9.73 9.86
N GLU A 100 16.11 -10.92 9.31
CA GLU A 100 17.14 -11.96 9.19
C GLU A 100 18.35 -11.46 8.40
N ILE A 101 18.13 -10.88 7.22
CA ILE A 101 19.19 -10.28 6.39
C ILE A 101 19.89 -9.14 7.14
N LEU A 102 19.16 -8.32 7.91
CA LEU A 102 19.76 -7.26 8.72
C LEU A 102 20.69 -7.83 9.80
N LYS A 103 20.31 -8.95 10.42
CA LYS A 103 21.15 -9.66 11.40
C LYS A 103 22.37 -10.32 10.75
N GLU A 104 22.23 -10.88 9.54
CA GLU A 104 23.36 -11.41 8.78
C GLU A 104 24.39 -10.31 8.44
N ALA A 105 23.92 -9.12 8.07
CA ALA A 105 24.78 -7.99 7.73
C ALA A 105 25.45 -7.33 8.95
N GLY A 106 24.82 -7.38 10.12
CA GLY A 106 25.30 -6.81 11.37
C GLY A 106 25.17 -7.77 12.54
N PRO A 107 25.96 -8.84 12.59
CA PRO A 107 25.80 -9.92 13.58
C PRO A 107 25.98 -9.47 15.03
N GLU A 108 26.77 -8.41 15.26
CA GLU A 108 27.00 -7.81 16.59
C GLU A 108 25.89 -6.84 17.03
N ALA A 109 24.89 -6.57 16.18
CA ALA A 109 23.84 -5.61 16.48
C ALA A 109 22.85 -6.17 17.53
N ALA A 110 22.98 -5.71 18.78
CA ALA A 110 22.10 -6.10 19.88
C ALA A 110 20.69 -5.47 19.82
N ARG A 111 20.49 -4.40 19.03
CA ARG A 111 19.23 -3.65 18.95
C ARG A 111 18.96 -3.18 17.52
N VAL A 112 17.70 -3.25 17.11
CA VAL A 112 17.21 -2.71 15.84
C VAL A 112 16.16 -1.65 16.15
N GLY A 113 16.40 -0.41 15.72
CA GLY A 113 15.42 0.67 15.81
C GLY A 113 14.44 0.62 14.64
N ALA A 114 13.16 0.89 14.91
CA ALA A 114 12.14 1.01 13.87
C ALA A 114 11.55 2.42 13.89
N LEU A 115 11.55 3.08 12.73
CA LEU A 115 10.89 4.37 12.50
C LEU A 115 9.66 4.15 11.63
N TRP A 116 8.50 4.67 12.06
CA TRP A 116 7.26 4.52 11.29
C TRP A 116 6.33 5.73 11.42
N ASN A 117 5.43 5.87 10.44
CA ASN A 117 4.32 6.82 10.47
C ASN A 117 3.08 6.17 11.12
N PRO A 118 2.58 6.64 12.29
CA PRO A 118 1.41 6.08 12.96
C PRO A 118 0.09 6.35 12.21
N ALA A 119 0.04 7.36 11.33
CA ALA A 119 -1.13 7.63 10.49
C ALA A 119 -1.29 6.61 9.34
N ASN A 120 -0.31 5.73 9.12
CA ASN A 120 -0.42 4.64 8.15
C ASN A 120 -0.71 3.32 8.88
N PRO A 121 -1.94 2.77 8.81
CA PRO A 121 -2.33 1.58 9.57
C PRO A 121 -1.54 0.32 9.17
N ILE A 122 -0.90 0.31 8.00
CA ILE A 122 -0.05 -0.80 7.58
C ILE A 122 1.24 -0.86 8.42
N HIS A 123 1.78 0.27 8.87
CA HIS A 123 3.04 0.27 9.59
C HIS A 123 2.95 -0.45 10.94
N GLU A 124 1.85 -0.28 11.68
CA GLU A 124 1.66 -1.00 12.94
C GLU A 124 1.62 -2.53 12.71
N ARG A 125 0.95 -2.98 11.64
CA ARG A 125 0.92 -4.40 11.27
C ARG A 125 2.28 -4.92 10.82
N SER A 126 3.03 -4.10 10.08
CA SER A 126 4.39 -4.44 9.68
C SER A 126 5.28 -4.73 10.89
N LEU A 127 5.19 -3.92 11.95
CA LEU A 127 5.96 -4.12 13.19
C LEU A 127 5.58 -5.41 13.91
N LYS A 128 4.27 -5.70 14.04
CA LYS A 128 3.81 -6.97 14.64
C LYS A 128 4.35 -8.20 13.89
N GLY A 129 4.51 -8.10 12.56
CA GLY A 129 5.12 -9.16 11.74
C GLY A 129 6.62 -9.39 12.01
N ILE A 130 7.32 -8.40 12.56
CA ILE A 130 8.75 -8.48 12.92
C ILE A 130 8.94 -9.13 14.31
N ASP A 131 7.97 -8.98 15.22
CA ASP A 131 8.06 -9.51 16.60
C ASP A 131 7.82 -11.02 16.70
N ALA A 132 7.01 -11.60 15.81
CA ALA A 132 6.64 -13.01 15.87
C ALA A 132 7.82 -14.01 15.70
N PRO A 133 8.84 -13.73 14.86
CA PRO A 133 10.08 -14.52 14.82
C PRO A 133 11.06 -14.16 15.94
N ALA A 134 11.09 -12.90 16.39
CA ALA A 134 12.07 -12.43 17.37
C ALA A 134 11.93 -13.11 18.75
N ARG A 135 10.71 -13.50 19.14
CA ARG A 135 10.44 -14.20 20.41
C ARG A 135 10.75 -15.70 20.41
N ARG A 136 10.92 -16.33 19.23
CA ARG A 136 11.27 -17.76 19.15
C ARG A 136 12.76 -18.04 19.34
N GLY A 137 13.63 -17.03 19.24
CA GLY A 137 15.08 -17.17 19.43
C GLY A 137 15.57 -17.07 20.88
N SER A 138 14.68 -17.00 21.88
CA SER A 138 15.05 -16.79 23.29
C SER A 138 14.86 -18.01 24.19
N HIS A 139 14.52 -19.18 23.62
CA HIS A 139 14.18 -20.38 24.39
C HIS A 139 14.82 -21.67 23.87
N GLU A 140 16.06 -21.62 23.38
CA GLU A 140 16.92 -22.82 23.31
C GLU A 140 18.35 -22.35 23.63
N HIS A 141 19.13 -23.17 24.34
CA HIS A 141 20.39 -22.89 25.08
C HIS A 141 20.20 -22.64 26.58
N GLY A 142 19.83 -23.70 27.29
CA GLY A 142 20.18 -23.96 28.69
C GLY A 142 20.81 -25.34 28.79
#